data_AF-A0A9W9YAN4-F1
#
_entry.id   AF-A0A9W9YAN4-F1
#
_cell.length_a   1.000
_cell.length_b   1.000
_cell.length_c   1.000
_cell.angle_alpha   90.00
_cell.angle_beta   90.00
_cell.angle_gamma   90.00
#
_symmetry.space_group_name_H-M   'P 1'
#
loop_
_entity.id
_entity.type
_entity.pdbx_description
1 polymer ?
#
loop_
_entity_poly.entity_id
_entity_poly.type
_entity_poly.pdbx_seq_one_letter_code
_entity_poly.pdbx_strand_id
1 'polypeptide(L)'
;MEQTTTTFISSQKNDVQPTGDHDSFMVEDHTFFLSLAVVGFALAAVNTLGNTALLLTIFRDTRRLLQTPPSLLIANLCVSDLVVGLIAGDLVAVKDVYRFQHLPVPNKLDPIIRLVLGLSLFVSSGTIIALSCDRYVAVMHPFKYKSTITRKRVKICIALIWAVAFTLCFLPLTSIPEVIFKIVYAHTHASLPAILLTIMYFKVFRALGKEEEN
;
A
#
# COMPACT_ATOMS: atom_id res chain seq x y z
N MET A 1 -67.84 17.40 36.97
CA MET A 1 -67.79 17.47 35.49
C MET A 1 -66.33 17.63 35.06
N GLU A 2 -65.46 16.73 35.52
CA GLU A 2 -63.99 16.94 35.50
C GLU A 2 -63.18 15.64 35.34
N GLN A 3 -63.83 14.51 35.02
CA GLN A 3 -63.15 13.23 34.77
C GLN A 3 -63.24 12.75 33.32
N THR A 4 -64.01 13.42 32.46
CA THR A 4 -64.15 13.02 31.04
C THR A 4 -63.12 13.69 30.13
N THR A 5 -62.51 14.80 30.56
CA THR A 5 -61.56 15.56 29.72
C THR A 5 -60.13 15.01 29.79
N THR A 6 -59.78 14.29 30.86
CA THR A 6 -58.41 13.77 31.08
C THR A 6 -58.11 12.50 30.27
N THR A 7 -59.13 11.77 29.84
CA THR A 7 -58.95 10.53 29.06
C THR A 7 -58.58 10.82 27.60
N PHE A 8 -59.05 11.93 27.02
CA PHE A 8 -58.73 12.30 25.63
C PHE A 8 -57.30 12.83 25.44
N ILE A 9 -56.67 13.37 26.49
CA ILE A 9 -55.27 13.84 26.41
C ILE A 9 -54.27 12.68 26.56
N SER A 10 -54.67 11.58 27.22
CA SER A 10 -53.79 10.41 27.40
C SER A 10 -53.60 9.55 26.15
N SER A 11 -54.46 9.68 25.14
CA SER A 11 -54.40 8.85 23.93
C SER A 11 -53.66 9.49 22.74
N GLN A 12 -53.23 10.74 22.84
CA GLN A 12 -52.51 11.46 21.78
C GLN A 12 -51.02 11.69 22.07
N LYS A 13 -50.51 11.20 23.20
CA LYS A 13 -49.08 11.30 23.57
C LYS A 13 -48.35 9.97 23.38
N ASN A 14 -48.54 9.29 22.25
CA ASN A 14 -47.75 8.12 21.88
C ASN A 14 -47.29 8.09 20.40
N ASP A 15 -47.45 9.18 19.65
CA ASP A 15 -46.90 9.31 18.30
C ASP A 15 -45.60 10.13 18.30
N VAL A 16 -44.60 9.69 19.08
CA VAL A 16 -43.22 10.07 18.82
C VAL A 16 -42.42 8.78 18.70
N GLN A 17 -42.39 8.27 17.48
CA GLN A 17 -41.45 7.26 17.05
C GLN A 17 -40.29 7.97 16.35
N PRO A 18 -39.10 8.10 16.97
CA PRO A 18 -37.91 8.53 16.24
C PRO A 18 -37.34 7.31 15.51
N THR A 19 -37.99 6.85 14.45
CA THR A 19 -37.41 5.90 13.47
C THR A 19 -36.52 6.63 12.46
N GLY A 20 -35.82 7.69 12.91
CA GLY A 20 -34.94 8.50 12.06
C GLY A 20 -33.45 8.23 12.30
N ASP A 21 -33.05 7.98 13.56
CA ASP A 21 -31.64 8.02 13.94
C ASP A 21 -30.95 6.65 13.84
N HIS A 22 -31.68 5.55 14.09
CA HIS A 22 -31.12 4.20 13.91
C HIS A 22 -30.97 3.82 12.43
N ASP A 23 -31.92 4.23 11.59
CA ASP A 23 -31.87 3.92 10.16
C ASP A 23 -30.84 4.77 9.42
N SER A 24 -30.67 6.05 9.80
CA SER A 24 -29.63 6.91 9.22
C SER A 24 -28.22 6.52 9.66
N PHE A 25 -28.02 6.07 10.91
CA PHE A 25 -26.74 5.53 11.37
C PHE A 25 -26.37 4.20 10.68
N MET A 26 -27.35 3.32 10.45
CA MET A 26 -27.14 2.05 9.73
C MET A 26 -26.90 2.27 8.23
N VAL A 27 -27.56 3.26 7.62
CA VAL A 27 -27.33 3.69 6.23
C VAL A 27 -25.94 4.30 6.06
N GLU A 28 -25.43 5.05 7.06
CA GLU A 28 -24.09 5.63 7.02
C GLU A 28 -23.00 4.56 7.00
N ASP A 29 -23.10 3.53 7.86
CA ASP A 29 -22.15 2.42 7.89
C ASP A 29 -22.17 1.61 6.57
N HIS A 30 -23.37 1.32 6.04
CA HIS A 30 -23.51 0.52 4.83
C HIS A 30 -23.03 1.25 3.57
N THR A 31 -23.39 2.52 3.42
CA THR A 31 -22.92 3.35 2.29
C THR A 31 -21.42 3.62 2.39
N PHE A 32 -20.87 3.74 3.60
CA PHE A 32 -19.42 3.84 3.83
C PHE A 32 -18.68 2.59 3.35
N PHE A 33 -19.07 1.38 3.80
CA PHE A 33 -18.41 0.15 3.35
C PHE A 33 -18.59 -0.11 1.86
N LEU A 34 -19.77 0.18 1.30
CA LEU A 34 -20.02 0.10 -0.14
C LEU A 34 -19.10 1.05 -0.91
N SER A 35 -19.00 2.31 -0.49
CA SER A 35 -18.14 3.29 -1.14
C SER A 35 -16.66 2.90 -1.07
N LEU A 36 -16.21 2.39 0.07
CA LEU A 36 -14.84 1.88 0.25
C LEU A 36 -14.56 0.70 -0.67
N ALA A 37 -15.50 -0.24 -0.80
CA ALA A 37 -15.37 -1.39 -1.68
C ALA A 37 -15.29 -0.96 -3.16
N VAL A 38 -16.16 -0.03 -3.59
CA VAL A 38 -16.17 0.50 -4.96
C VAL A 38 -14.87 1.22 -5.28
N VAL A 39 -14.42 2.12 -4.39
CA VAL A 39 -13.16 2.85 -4.56
C VAL A 39 -11.97 1.89 -4.54
N GLY A 40 -11.94 0.94 -3.61
CA GLY A 40 -10.90 -0.07 -3.50
C GLY A 40 -10.78 -0.92 -4.77
N PHE A 41 -11.92 -1.38 -5.31
CA PHE A 41 -11.96 -2.14 -6.55
C PHE A 41 -11.49 -1.31 -7.75
N ALA A 42 -11.94 -0.04 -7.86
CA ALA A 42 -11.51 0.86 -8.92
C ALA A 42 -9.99 1.10 -8.87
N LEU A 43 -9.43 1.36 -7.68
CA LEU A 43 -7.99 1.52 -7.48
C LEU A 43 -7.22 0.24 -7.82
N ALA A 44 -7.71 -0.92 -7.39
CA ALA A 44 -7.11 -2.22 -7.72
C ALA A 44 -7.11 -2.48 -9.23
N ALA A 45 -8.21 -2.16 -9.92
CA ALA A 45 -8.33 -2.28 -11.38
C ALA A 45 -7.36 -1.35 -12.11
N VAL A 46 -7.28 -0.07 -11.72
CA VAL A 46 -6.34 0.89 -12.30
C VAL A 46 -4.90 0.45 -12.06
N ASN A 47 -4.58 0.02 -10.83
CA ASN A 47 -3.26 -0.46 -10.46
C ASN A 47 -2.85 -1.70 -11.27
N THR A 48 -3.75 -2.67 -11.42
CA THR A 48 -3.46 -3.89 -12.20
C THR A 48 -3.32 -3.59 -13.68
N LEU A 49 -4.19 -2.79 -14.27
CA LEU A 49 -4.10 -2.38 -15.67
C LEU A 49 -2.82 -1.60 -15.96
N GLY A 50 -2.50 -0.60 -15.13
CA GLY A 50 -1.30 0.23 -15.27
C GLY A 50 -0.01 -0.58 -15.18
N ASN A 51 0.11 -1.42 -14.14
CA ASN A 51 1.29 -2.26 -13.96
C ASN A 51 1.41 -3.37 -15.02
N THR A 52 0.29 -3.93 -15.48
CA THR A 52 0.29 -4.88 -16.60
C THR A 52 0.75 -4.21 -17.88
N ALA A 53 0.23 -3.03 -18.22
CA ALA A 53 0.64 -2.29 -19.42
C ALA A 53 2.13 -1.92 -19.39
N LEU A 54 2.65 -1.49 -18.25
CA LEU A 54 4.07 -1.18 -18.07
C LEU A 54 4.93 -2.44 -18.22
N LEU A 55 4.53 -3.55 -17.59
CA LEU A 55 5.21 -4.83 -17.70
C LEU A 55 5.20 -5.35 -19.15
N LEU A 56 4.06 -5.27 -19.84
CA LEU A 56 3.93 -5.62 -21.25
C LEU A 56 4.82 -4.76 -22.14
N THR A 57 4.96 -3.46 -21.85
CA THR A 57 5.86 -2.57 -22.59
C THR A 57 7.32 -3.02 -22.45
N ILE A 58 7.74 -3.35 -21.22
CA ILE A 58 9.08 -3.87 -20.94
C ILE A 58 9.33 -5.21 -21.66
N PHE A 59 8.34 -6.11 -21.67
CA PHE A 59 8.42 -7.40 -22.37
C PHE A 59 8.36 -7.25 -23.90
N ARG A 60 7.57 -6.33 -24.43
CA ARG A 60 7.49 -6.12 -25.88
C ARG A 60 8.80 -5.59 -26.44
N ASP A 61 9.51 -4.77 -25.67
CA ASP A 61 10.82 -4.25 -26.02
C ASP A 61 11.97 -5.06 -25.39
N THR A 62 11.78 -6.39 -25.30
CA THR A 62 12.70 -7.36 -24.65
C THR A 62 14.16 -7.23 -25.12
N ARG A 63 14.40 -6.80 -26.37
CA ARG A 63 15.74 -6.73 -26.95
C ARG A 63 16.53 -5.50 -26.51
N ARG A 64 15.89 -4.41 -26.04
CA ARG A 64 16.57 -3.18 -25.58
C ARG A 64 16.33 -2.86 -24.10
N LEU A 65 15.10 -2.98 -23.61
CA LEU A 65 14.75 -2.50 -22.28
C LEU A 65 15.14 -3.49 -21.16
N LEU A 66 14.81 -4.78 -21.26
CA LEU A 66 15.22 -5.82 -20.29
C LEU A 66 16.74 -6.00 -20.17
N GLN A 67 17.50 -5.44 -21.10
CA GLN A 67 18.94 -5.46 -21.05
C GLN A 67 19.55 -4.46 -20.06
N THR A 68 18.75 -3.48 -19.62
CA THR A 68 19.19 -2.44 -18.70
C THR A 68 18.90 -2.82 -17.25
N PRO A 69 19.85 -2.63 -16.32
CA PRO A 69 19.62 -2.87 -14.90
C PRO A 69 18.37 -2.17 -14.29
N PRO A 70 18.03 -0.90 -14.61
CA PRO A 70 16.84 -0.24 -14.07
C PRO A 70 15.51 -0.86 -14.52
N SER A 71 15.41 -1.42 -15.73
CA SER A 71 14.16 -2.05 -16.16
C SER A 71 13.81 -3.30 -15.35
N LEU A 72 14.80 -3.99 -14.78
CA LEU A 72 14.57 -5.10 -13.85
C LEU A 72 13.96 -4.63 -12.53
N LEU A 73 14.34 -3.45 -12.05
CA LEU A 73 13.74 -2.84 -10.86
C LEU A 73 12.29 -2.44 -11.15
N ILE A 74 12.03 -1.81 -12.30
CA ILE A 74 10.67 -1.44 -12.73
C ILE A 74 9.81 -2.70 -12.89
N ALA A 75 10.34 -3.76 -13.50
CA ALA A 75 9.62 -5.04 -13.61
C ALA A 75 9.32 -5.66 -12.23
N ASN A 76 10.25 -5.60 -11.27
CA ASN A 76 10.02 -6.06 -9.90
C ASN A 76 8.90 -5.28 -9.21
N LEU A 77 8.86 -3.95 -9.41
CA LEU A 77 7.80 -3.09 -8.91
C LEU A 77 6.43 -3.49 -9.48
N CYS A 78 6.33 -3.61 -10.82
CA CYS A 78 5.08 -4.03 -11.47
C CYS A 78 4.60 -5.39 -10.99
N VAL A 79 5.50 -6.36 -10.81
CA VAL A 79 5.15 -7.68 -10.29
C VAL A 79 4.62 -7.59 -8.86
N SER A 80 5.28 -6.83 -7.98
CA SER A 80 4.81 -6.61 -6.61
C SER A 80 3.42 -5.98 -6.57
N ASP A 81 3.22 -4.91 -7.35
CA ASP A 81 1.96 -4.17 -7.37
C ASP A 81 0.82 -4.99 -8.00
N LEU A 82 1.11 -5.87 -8.97
CA LEU A 82 0.13 -6.82 -9.52
C LEU A 82 -0.30 -7.85 -8.48
N VAL A 83 0.65 -8.38 -7.70
CA VAL A 83 0.35 -9.33 -6.61
C VAL A 83 -0.56 -8.68 -5.58
N VAL A 84 -0.35 -7.40 -5.23
CA VAL A 84 -1.27 -6.66 -4.35
C VAL A 84 -2.62 -6.41 -5.00
N GLY A 85 -2.62 -5.89 -6.22
CA GLY A 85 -3.85 -5.49 -6.90
C GLY A 85 -4.81 -6.67 -7.07
N LEU A 86 -4.28 -7.86 -7.37
CA LEU A 86 -5.07 -9.08 -7.45
C LEU A 86 -5.38 -9.63 -6.05
N ILE A 87 -4.36 -9.96 -5.25
CA ILE A 87 -4.59 -10.71 -4.00
C ILE A 87 -5.22 -9.83 -2.91
N ALA A 88 -4.64 -8.66 -2.62
CA ALA A 88 -5.19 -7.80 -1.57
C ALA A 88 -6.52 -7.16 -2.01
N GLY A 89 -6.62 -6.76 -3.29
CA GLY A 89 -7.86 -6.24 -3.86
C GLY A 89 -9.02 -7.23 -3.73
N ASP A 90 -8.82 -8.48 -4.16
CA ASP A 90 -9.85 -9.52 -4.07
C ASP A 90 -10.19 -9.87 -2.61
N LEU A 91 -9.19 -9.99 -1.73
CA LEU A 91 -9.42 -10.29 -0.31
C LEU A 91 -10.16 -9.17 0.44
N VAL A 92 -9.88 -7.91 0.11
CA VAL A 92 -10.61 -6.76 0.64
C VAL A 92 -12.05 -6.76 0.14
N ALA A 93 -12.27 -7.01 -1.15
CA ALA A 93 -13.61 -7.11 -1.73
C ALA A 93 -14.42 -8.24 -1.06
N VAL A 94 -13.82 -9.41 -0.83
CA VAL A 94 -14.44 -10.49 -0.07
C VAL A 94 -14.82 -10.01 1.34
N LYS A 95 -13.89 -9.39 2.07
CA LYS A 95 -14.15 -8.87 3.42
C LYS A 95 -15.32 -7.87 3.43
N ASP A 96 -15.38 -6.99 2.45
CA ASP A 96 -16.41 -5.95 2.36
C ASP A 96 -17.79 -6.55 2.01
N VAL A 97 -17.84 -7.62 1.20
CA VAL A 97 -19.08 -8.39 0.95
C VAL A 97 -19.59 -9.07 2.24
N TYR A 98 -18.69 -9.67 3.04
CA TYR A 98 -19.08 -10.23 4.34
C TYR A 98 -19.65 -9.15 5.27
N ARG A 99 -19.04 -7.95 5.30
CA ARG A 99 -19.54 -6.81 6.08
C ARG A 99 -20.89 -6.32 5.59
N PHE A 100 -21.07 -6.19 4.27
CA PHE A 100 -22.32 -5.80 3.64
C PHE A 100 -23.47 -6.76 3.97
N GLN A 101 -23.20 -8.06 4.01
CA GLN A 101 -24.18 -9.10 4.35
C GLN A 101 -24.34 -9.32 5.86
N HIS A 102 -23.68 -8.51 6.71
CA HIS A 102 -23.65 -8.67 8.17
C HIS A 102 -23.22 -10.08 8.63
N LEU A 103 -22.40 -10.76 7.81
CA LEU A 103 -21.86 -12.07 8.11
C LEU A 103 -20.59 -11.95 8.97
N PRO A 104 -20.30 -12.95 9.82
CA PRO A 104 -19.05 -12.98 10.57
C PRO A 104 -17.86 -13.09 9.61
N VAL A 105 -16.99 -12.07 9.62
CA VAL A 105 -15.77 -12.04 8.81
C VAL A 105 -14.80 -13.12 9.34
N PRO A 106 -14.26 -13.99 8.46
CA PRO A 106 -13.24 -14.95 8.87
C PRO A 106 -12.03 -14.28 9.55
N ASN A 107 -11.71 -14.70 10.77
CA ASN A 107 -10.60 -14.16 11.59
C ASN A 107 -9.22 -14.20 10.90
N LYS A 108 -9.06 -15.03 9.86
CA LYS A 108 -7.81 -15.17 9.10
C LYS A 108 -7.64 -14.16 7.97
N LEU A 109 -8.72 -13.53 7.48
CA LEU A 109 -8.64 -12.60 6.34
C LEU A 109 -7.84 -11.35 6.69
N ASP A 110 -8.14 -10.76 7.84
CA ASP A 110 -7.52 -9.55 8.33
C ASP A 110 -5.97 -9.62 8.45
N PRO A 111 -5.38 -10.64 9.10
CA PRO A 111 -3.93 -10.78 9.14
C PRO A 111 -3.32 -11.10 7.77
N ILE A 112 -4.00 -11.84 6.90
CA ILE A 112 -3.51 -12.14 5.54
C ILE A 112 -3.47 -10.86 4.69
N ILE A 113 -4.52 -10.05 4.72
CA ILE A 113 -4.59 -8.77 4.00
C ILE A 113 -3.47 -7.84 4.50
N ARG A 114 -3.28 -7.73 5.83
CA ARG A 114 -2.19 -6.93 6.41
C ARG A 114 -0.80 -7.42 5.98
N LEU A 115 -0.60 -8.73 5.91
CA LEU A 115 0.66 -9.33 5.45
C LEU A 115 0.94 -8.98 3.99
N VAL A 116 -0.03 -9.16 3.09
CA VAL A 116 0.13 -8.89 1.65
C VAL A 116 0.39 -7.40 1.40
N LEU A 117 -0.39 -6.51 2.04
CA LEU A 117 -0.21 -5.07 1.92
C LEU A 117 1.15 -4.62 2.49
N GLY A 118 1.54 -5.15 3.65
CA GLY A 118 2.82 -4.84 4.27
C GLY A 118 4.02 -5.29 3.44
N LEU A 119 4.00 -6.53 2.94
CA LEU A 119 5.05 -7.07 2.07
C LEU A 119 5.28 -6.18 0.86
N SER A 120 4.21 -5.80 0.16
CA SER A 120 4.35 -4.97 -1.02
C SER A 120 4.78 -3.55 -0.70
N LEU A 121 4.32 -2.97 0.43
CA LEU A 121 4.76 -1.63 0.80
C LEU A 121 6.29 -1.58 0.98
N PHE A 122 6.86 -2.60 1.62
CA PHE A 122 8.31 -2.75 1.77
C PHE A 122 9.02 -2.99 0.43
N VAL A 123 8.49 -3.90 -0.41
CA VAL A 123 9.09 -4.21 -1.71
C VAL A 123 9.06 -2.98 -2.62
N SER A 124 7.92 -2.29 -2.73
CA SER A 124 7.77 -1.10 -3.57
C SER A 124 8.64 0.04 -3.06
N SER A 125 8.69 0.29 -1.74
CA SER A 125 9.58 1.33 -1.17
C SER A 125 11.05 1.04 -1.40
N GLY A 126 11.51 -0.19 -1.14
CA GLY A 126 12.88 -0.60 -1.39
C GLY A 126 13.26 -0.50 -2.88
N THR A 127 12.32 -0.84 -3.77
CA THR A 127 12.52 -0.76 -5.22
C THR A 127 12.62 0.69 -5.70
N ILE A 128 11.78 1.59 -5.19
CA ILE A 128 11.84 3.03 -5.48
C ILE A 128 13.18 3.62 -5.00
N ILE A 129 13.63 3.27 -3.80
CA ILE A 129 14.94 3.72 -3.28
C ILE A 129 16.06 3.23 -4.20
N ALA A 130 16.03 1.96 -4.61
CA ALA A 130 17.02 1.41 -5.54
C ALA A 130 17.00 2.11 -6.90
N LEU A 131 15.81 2.46 -7.42
CA LEU A 131 15.66 3.21 -8.66
C LEU A 131 16.24 4.62 -8.53
N SER A 132 15.96 5.31 -7.41
CA SER A 132 16.51 6.64 -7.13
C SER A 132 18.04 6.60 -7.02
N CYS A 133 18.61 5.56 -6.38
CA CYS A 133 20.05 5.33 -6.33
C CYS A 133 20.66 5.07 -7.73
N ASP A 134 19.99 4.27 -8.57
CA ASP A 134 20.42 4.05 -9.95
C ASP A 134 20.47 5.37 -10.74
N ARG A 135 19.39 6.17 -10.67
CA ARG A 135 19.32 7.48 -11.34
C ARG A 135 20.39 8.43 -10.80
N TYR A 136 20.64 8.43 -9.50
CA TYR A 136 21.69 9.21 -8.87
C TYR A 136 23.08 8.90 -9.45
N VAL A 137 23.46 7.62 -9.50
CA VAL A 137 24.77 7.20 -10.04
C VAL A 137 24.88 7.50 -11.54
N ALA A 138 23.77 7.39 -12.29
CA ALA A 138 23.74 7.72 -13.71
C ALA A 138 24.05 9.20 -13.98
N VAL A 139 23.50 10.11 -13.16
CA VAL A 139 23.69 11.55 -13.30
C VAL A 139 25.06 11.99 -12.79
N MET A 140 25.46 11.58 -11.59
CA MET A 140 26.71 12.08 -10.97
C MET A 140 27.97 11.42 -11.54
N HIS A 141 27.88 10.18 -12.02
CA HIS A 141 29.04 9.39 -12.41
C HIS A 141 28.82 8.64 -13.74
N PRO A 142 28.59 9.36 -14.86
CA PRO A 142 28.23 8.75 -16.14
C PRO A 142 29.29 7.75 -16.65
N PHE A 143 30.59 8.06 -16.47
CA PHE A 143 31.69 7.18 -16.88
C PHE A 143 31.83 5.91 -16.01
N LYS A 144 31.39 5.96 -14.75
CA LYS A 144 31.41 4.79 -13.84
C LYS A 144 30.07 4.03 -13.84
N TYR A 145 29.00 4.59 -14.38
CA TYR A 145 27.66 4.00 -14.36
C TYR A 145 27.63 2.56 -14.91
N LYS A 146 28.22 2.33 -16.09
CA LYS A 146 28.29 0.99 -16.73
C LYS A 146 29.07 -0.05 -15.91
N SER A 147 30.02 0.39 -15.09
CA SER A 147 30.83 -0.48 -14.21
C SER A 147 30.14 -0.73 -12.86
N THR A 148 29.52 0.31 -12.30
CA THR A 148 28.90 0.27 -10.98
C THR A 148 27.56 -0.45 -10.98
N ILE A 149 26.70 -0.16 -11.95
CA ILE A 149 25.35 -0.73 -12.04
C ILE A 149 25.36 -1.90 -13.01
N THR A 150 25.39 -3.12 -12.45
CA THR A 150 25.37 -4.37 -13.21
C THR A 150 24.12 -5.18 -12.89
N ARG A 151 23.67 -6.01 -13.83
CA ARG A 151 22.48 -6.86 -13.64
C ARG A 151 22.61 -7.81 -12.44
N LYS A 152 23.81 -8.32 -12.18
CA LYS A 152 24.07 -9.20 -11.02
C LYS A 152 23.81 -8.47 -9.71
N ARG A 153 24.32 -7.24 -9.57
CA ARG A 153 24.09 -6.40 -8.38
C ARG A 153 22.63 -6.05 -8.22
N VAL A 154 21.92 -5.67 -9.29
CA VAL A 154 20.49 -5.38 -9.22
C VAL A 154 19.67 -6.61 -8.80
N LYS A 155 19.97 -7.81 -9.31
CA LYS A 155 19.32 -9.04 -8.86
C LYS A 155 19.55 -9.32 -7.37
N ILE A 156 20.78 -9.10 -6.89
CA ILE A 156 21.10 -9.21 -5.45
C ILE A 156 20.32 -8.17 -4.65
N CYS A 157 20.23 -6.92 -5.11
CA CYS A 157 19.43 -5.88 -4.46
C CYS A 157 17.96 -6.26 -4.38
N ILE A 158 17.36 -6.78 -5.45
CA ILE A 158 15.98 -7.28 -5.45
C ILE A 158 15.83 -8.40 -4.41
N ALA A 159 16.73 -9.38 -4.40
CA ALA A 159 16.69 -10.47 -3.43
C ALA A 159 16.77 -9.97 -1.97
N LEU A 160 17.61 -8.96 -1.70
CA LEU A 160 17.71 -8.32 -0.39
C LEU A 160 16.43 -7.57 -0.01
N ILE A 161 15.82 -6.83 -0.95
CA ILE A 161 14.54 -6.15 -0.73
C ILE A 161 13.47 -7.15 -0.30
N TRP A 162 13.35 -8.27 -1.03
CA TRP A 162 12.41 -9.34 -0.68
C TRP A 162 12.73 -9.98 0.67
N ALA A 163 14.00 -10.28 0.96
CA ALA A 163 14.41 -10.86 2.23
C ALA A 163 14.06 -9.95 3.42
N VAL A 164 14.32 -8.65 3.30
CA VAL A 164 13.96 -7.66 4.32
C VAL A 164 12.46 -7.55 4.47
N ALA A 165 11.72 -7.47 3.36
CA ALA A 165 10.26 -7.40 3.37
C ALA A 165 9.65 -8.61 4.08
N PHE A 166 10.09 -9.83 3.75
CA PHE A 166 9.65 -11.04 4.43
C PHE A 166 9.99 -11.01 5.92
N THR A 167 11.23 -10.69 6.29
CA THR A 167 11.65 -10.66 7.69
C THR A 167 10.77 -9.74 8.52
N LEU A 168 10.44 -8.55 8.01
CA LEU A 168 9.62 -7.56 8.70
C LEU A 168 8.13 -7.96 8.73
N CYS A 169 7.62 -8.59 7.68
CA CYS A 169 6.22 -9.04 7.63
C CYS A 169 5.97 -10.33 8.43
N PHE A 170 6.98 -11.16 8.64
CA PHE A 170 6.91 -12.34 9.52
C PHE A 170 7.17 -12.01 10.99
N LEU A 171 7.77 -10.86 11.30
CA LEU A 171 7.98 -10.38 12.67
C LEU A 171 6.71 -10.41 13.55
N PRO A 172 5.51 -9.99 13.09
CA PRO A 172 4.29 -10.09 13.90
C PRO A 172 3.77 -11.52 14.12
N LEU A 173 4.34 -12.55 13.48
CA LEU A 173 4.07 -13.96 13.82
C LEU A 173 4.89 -14.42 15.02
N THR A 174 5.99 -13.73 15.35
CA THR A 174 6.64 -13.90 16.65
C THR A 174 5.75 -13.24 17.70
N SER A 175 5.70 -13.76 18.92
CA SER A 175 4.80 -13.35 20.02
C SER A 175 5.07 -11.92 20.57
N ILE A 176 5.34 -10.97 19.69
CA ILE A 176 5.62 -9.57 19.96
C ILE A 176 4.29 -8.81 20.03
N PRO A 177 4.11 -7.91 21.02
CA PRO A 177 2.93 -7.06 21.13
C PRO A 177 2.67 -6.24 19.85
N GLU A 178 1.39 -6.16 19.43
CA GLU A 178 0.99 -5.40 18.23
C GLU A 178 1.47 -3.93 18.24
N VAL A 179 1.58 -3.34 19.43
CA VAL A 179 2.07 -1.96 19.62
C VAL A 179 3.51 -1.83 19.14
N ILE A 180 4.37 -2.79 19.49
CA ILE A 180 5.77 -2.80 19.07
C ILE A 180 5.86 -2.99 17.56
N PHE A 181 5.05 -3.89 17.00
CA PHE A 181 4.99 -4.10 15.55
C PHE A 181 4.59 -2.81 14.81
N LYS A 182 3.54 -2.11 15.25
CA LYS A 182 3.09 -0.86 14.62
C LYS A 182 4.15 0.25 14.71
N ILE A 183 4.83 0.37 15.85
CA ILE A 183 5.93 1.35 16.03
C ILE A 183 7.11 1.01 15.12
N VAL A 184 7.55 -0.25 15.11
CA VAL A 184 8.64 -0.72 14.24
C VAL A 184 8.27 -0.50 12.78
N TYR A 185 7.05 -0.84 12.37
CA TYR A 185 6.57 -0.62 11.01
C TYR A 185 6.57 0.86 10.64
N ALA A 186 6.03 1.73 11.51
CA ALA A 186 5.99 3.17 11.29
C ALA A 186 7.38 3.79 11.21
N HIS A 187 8.31 3.42 12.10
CA HIS A 187 9.71 3.88 12.04
C HIS A 187 10.44 3.32 10.82
N THR A 188 10.24 2.06 10.47
CA THR A 188 10.86 1.45 9.29
C THR A 188 10.37 2.14 8.01
N HIS A 189 9.10 2.55 7.92
CA HIS A 189 8.56 3.23 6.74
C HIS A 189 8.76 4.75 6.71
N ALA A 190 8.79 5.44 7.85
CA ALA A 190 9.01 6.87 7.89
C ALA A 190 10.51 7.21 7.93
N SER A 191 11.26 6.55 8.81
CA SER A 191 12.64 6.91 9.11
C SER A 191 13.62 6.36 8.09
N LEU A 192 13.50 5.11 7.63
CA LEU A 192 14.49 4.55 6.70
C LEU A 192 14.44 5.19 5.30
N PRO A 193 13.27 5.39 4.66
CA PRO A 193 13.21 6.12 3.40
C PRO A 193 13.70 7.56 3.57
N ALA A 194 13.31 8.25 4.65
CA ALA A 194 13.79 9.60 4.92
C ALA A 194 15.31 9.65 5.09
N ILE A 195 15.91 8.76 5.88
CA ILE A 195 17.36 8.69 6.09
C ILE A 195 18.08 8.35 4.78
N LEU A 196 17.60 7.38 4.02
CA LEU A 196 18.23 6.96 2.76
C LEU A 196 18.12 8.04 1.67
N LEU A 197 16.96 8.71 1.56
CA LEU A 197 16.76 9.86 0.67
C LEU A 197 17.62 11.05 1.10
N THR A 198 17.73 11.32 2.40
CA THR A 198 18.56 12.41 2.93
C THR A 198 20.04 12.16 2.66
N ILE A 199 20.53 10.93 2.87
CA ILE A 199 21.92 10.55 2.58
C ILE A 199 22.21 10.67 1.07
N MET A 200 21.27 10.24 0.23
CA MET A 200 21.41 10.41 -1.22
C MET A 200 21.45 11.89 -1.61
N TYR A 201 20.51 12.70 -1.13
CA TYR A 201 20.41 14.12 -1.45
C TYR A 201 21.65 14.89 -0.97
N PHE A 202 22.16 14.58 0.21
CA PHE A 202 23.40 15.15 0.73
C PHE A 202 24.61 14.81 -0.16
N LYS A 203 24.69 13.57 -0.65
CA LYS A 203 25.74 13.17 -1.58
C LYS A 203 25.60 13.80 -2.97
N VAL A 204 24.38 14.10 -3.43
CA VAL A 204 24.13 14.91 -4.65
C VAL A 204 24.70 16.32 -4.46
N PHE A 205 24.28 16.99 -3.39
CA PHE A 205 24.63 18.39 -3.16
C PHE A 205 26.15 18.58 -3.01
N ARG A 206 26.81 17.67 -2.29
CA ARG A 206 28.27 17.66 -2.16
C ARG A 206 29.02 17.38 -3.45
N ALA A 207 28.40 16.71 -4.41
CA ALA A 207 29.04 16.37 -5.67
C ALA A 207 28.86 17.51 -6.71
N LEU A 208 27.71 18.19 -6.71
CA LEU A 208 27.50 19.41 -7.51
C LEU A 208 28.39 20.57 -7.04
N GLY A 209 28.52 20.78 -5.73
CA GLY A 209 29.40 21.84 -5.20
C GLY A 209 30.90 21.63 -5.48
N LYS A 210 31.32 20.41 -5.87
CA LYS A 210 32.69 20.14 -6.31
C LYS A 210 32.93 20.37 -7.80
N GLU A 211 31.86 20.41 -8.61
CA GLU A 211 31.94 20.78 -10.02
C GLU A 211 31.98 22.30 -10.23
N GLU A 212 31.49 23.10 -9.27
CA GLU A 212 31.55 24.58 -9.36
C GLU A 212 32.91 25.18 -8.94
N GLU A 213 33.76 24.44 -8.23
CA GLU A 213 35.10 24.89 -7.78
C GLU A 213 36.25 24.50 -8.73
N ASN A 214 35.98 23.79 -9.82
CA ASN A 214 36.97 23.26 -10.78
C ASN A 214 36.79 23.88 -12.16
#